data_AF-A0A6P2MZH3-F1
#
_entry.id   AF-A0A6P2MZH3-F1
#
_cell.length_a   1.000
_cell.length_b   1.000
_cell.length_c   1.000
_cell.angle_alpha   90.00
_cell.angle_beta   90.00
_cell.angle_gamma   90.00
#
_symmetry.space_group_name_H-M   'P 1'
#
loop_
_entity.id
_entity.type
_entity.pdbx_description
1 polymer ?
#
loop_
_entity_poly.entity_id
_entity_poly.type
_entity_poly.pdbx_seq_one_letter_code
_entity_poly.pdbx_strand_id
1 'polypeptide(L)'
;MEGGRWKRNVAKGARIGPWLQAKYDILNAAVWSAKAPCLYLVAGNDEVIRYVGISRNRLKDRWRTSPAYYADTMIRLPKKQLFHSQCWKHIELECARHPENSYEVRCIDGASLLPLLEHFGPPLSAFAALQGDEEGIVAGVERWMCNNKGPELVTWNVAMTGGSASNSRSSESE
;
A
#
# COMPACT_ATOMS: atom_id res chain seq x y z
N MET A 1 8.67 -10.98 -20.42
CA MET A 1 7.66 -10.26 -21.22
C MET A 1 7.03 -9.20 -20.34
N GLU A 2 7.49 -7.97 -20.51
CA GLU A 2 6.93 -6.78 -19.86
C GLU A 2 5.45 -6.65 -20.20
N GLY A 3 4.60 -6.46 -19.18
CA GLY A 3 3.19 -6.17 -19.42
C GLY A 3 3.06 -4.81 -20.09
N GLY A 4 2.24 -4.72 -21.15
CA GLY A 4 1.99 -3.45 -21.84
C GLY A 4 1.43 -2.38 -20.89
N ARG A 5 1.54 -1.11 -21.29
CA ARG A 5 0.95 -0.02 -20.51
C ARG A 5 -0.55 0.11 -20.77
N TRP A 6 -1.29 0.51 -19.75
CA TRP A 6 -2.72 0.70 -19.81
C TRP A 6 -3.15 2.03 -19.19
N LYS A 7 -4.34 2.49 -19.57
CA LYS A 7 -4.90 3.74 -19.08
C LYS A 7 -6.40 3.58 -18.81
N ARG A 8 -6.97 4.35 -17.88
CA ARG A 8 -8.40 4.34 -17.56
C ARG A 8 -9.10 5.29 -18.51
N ASN A 9 -10.29 4.90 -18.95
CA ASN A 9 -11.18 5.82 -19.65
C ASN A 9 -12.01 6.61 -18.61
N VAL A 10 -11.45 7.72 -18.13
CA VAL A 10 -12.13 8.70 -17.27
C VAL A 10 -12.04 10.09 -17.91
N ALA A 11 -13.05 10.92 -17.68
CA ALA A 11 -13.20 12.20 -18.39
C ALA A 11 -12.04 13.18 -18.13
N LYS A 12 -11.55 13.30 -16.89
CA LYS A 12 -10.44 14.19 -16.49
C LYS A 12 -9.68 13.64 -15.27
N GLY A 13 -8.41 14.03 -15.13
CA GLY A 13 -7.62 13.90 -13.90
C GLY A 13 -6.31 13.13 -14.06
N ALA A 14 -5.44 13.22 -13.05
CA ALA A 14 -4.14 12.53 -13.04
C ALA A 14 -4.24 10.98 -13.04
N ARG A 15 -5.45 10.44 -12.91
CA ARG A 15 -5.73 9.00 -12.89
C ARG A 15 -6.14 8.49 -14.28
N ILE A 16 -5.59 9.05 -15.35
CA ILE A 16 -5.85 8.61 -16.72
C ILE A 16 -4.83 7.55 -17.15
N GLY A 17 -3.55 7.65 -16.78
CA GLY A 17 -2.48 6.71 -17.16
C GLY A 17 -1.42 7.38 -18.06
N PRO A 18 -0.41 6.65 -18.58
CA PRO A 18 -0.36 5.19 -18.74
C PRO A 18 0.42 4.44 -17.65
N TRP A 19 -0.21 3.46 -16.99
CA TRP A 19 0.41 2.62 -15.94
C TRP A 19 0.76 1.22 -16.44
N LEU A 20 1.58 0.50 -15.67
CA LEU A 20 1.93 -0.88 -15.98
C LEU A 20 0.77 -1.84 -15.71
N GLN A 21 0.59 -2.81 -16.62
CA GLN A 21 -0.41 -3.85 -16.47
C GLN A 21 0.00 -4.82 -15.34
N ALA A 22 -0.92 -5.08 -14.41
CA ALA A 22 -0.68 -6.00 -13.31
C ALA A 22 -1.21 -7.40 -13.63
N LYS A 23 -0.44 -8.43 -13.27
CA LYS A 23 -0.97 -9.77 -13.02
C LYS A 23 -1.33 -9.85 -11.54
N TYR A 24 -2.56 -10.23 -11.23
CA TYR A 24 -3.04 -10.28 -9.86
C TYR A 24 -4.12 -11.34 -9.68
N ASP A 25 -4.14 -11.91 -8.48
CA ASP A 25 -5.18 -12.77 -7.93
C ASP A 25 -5.46 -12.33 -6.49
N ILE A 26 -6.70 -12.51 -6.02
CA ILE A 26 -7.11 -12.15 -4.65
C ILE A 26 -7.10 -13.42 -3.82
N LEU A 27 -6.04 -13.62 -3.04
CA LEU A 27 -5.79 -14.86 -2.30
C LEU A 27 -6.81 -15.10 -1.17
N ASN A 28 -7.20 -14.04 -0.46
CA ASN A 28 -8.23 -14.10 0.60
C ASN A 28 -9.37 -13.14 0.29
N ALA A 29 -10.38 -13.63 -0.44
CA ALA A 29 -11.53 -12.84 -0.86
C ALA A 29 -12.41 -12.37 0.32
N ALA A 30 -12.39 -13.10 1.45
CA ALA A 30 -13.16 -12.78 2.65
C ALA A 30 -12.61 -11.48 3.28
N VAL A 31 -11.32 -11.45 3.61
CA VAL A 31 -10.65 -10.25 4.16
C VAL A 31 -10.72 -9.10 3.14
N TRP A 32 -10.52 -9.38 1.86
CA TRP A 32 -10.60 -8.37 0.80
C TRP A 32 -11.95 -7.64 0.72
N SER A 33 -13.03 -8.34 1.08
CA SER A 33 -14.41 -7.85 1.02
C SER A 33 -14.99 -7.44 2.37
N ALA A 34 -14.33 -7.76 3.47
CA ALA A 34 -14.79 -7.47 4.83
C ALA A 34 -14.77 -5.97 5.13
N LYS A 35 -15.71 -5.53 5.98
CA LYS A 35 -15.70 -4.19 6.58
C LYS A 35 -15.13 -4.32 8.00
N ALA A 36 -13.82 -4.47 8.10
CA ALA A 36 -13.11 -4.59 9.36
C ALA A 36 -11.89 -3.65 9.35
N PRO A 37 -11.42 -3.19 10.52
CA PRO A 37 -10.12 -2.52 10.63
C PRO A 37 -9.03 -3.45 10.13
N CYS A 38 -8.28 -3.01 9.12
CA CYS A 38 -7.17 -3.77 8.58
C CYS A 38 -5.97 -2.89 8.24
N LEU A 39 -4.80 -3.47 8.40
CA LEU A 39 -3.55 -2.99 7.83
C LEU A 39 -3.37 -3.62 6.45
N TYR A 40 -2.86 -2.86 5.48
CA TYR A 40 -2.45 -3.41 4.21
C TYR A 40 -1.10 -2.88 3.72
N LEU A 41 -0.32 -3.81 3.20
CA LEU A 41 1.08 -3.69 2.84
C LEU A 41 1.28 -4.18 1.41
N VAL A 42 2.42 -3.86 0.82
CA VAL A 42 2.89 -4.49 -0.41
C VAL A 42 4.26 -5.10 -0.15
N ALA A 43 4.39 -6.40 -0.39
CA ALA A 43 5.66 -7.10 -0.37
C ALA A 43 6.22 -7.18 -1.80
N GLY A 44 7.48 -6.80 -1.99
CA GLY A 44 8.19 -7.04 -3.25
C GLY A 44 8.98 -8.35 -3.20
N ASN A 45 9.34 -8.87 -4.37
CA ASN A 45 10.33 -9.95 -4.49
C ASN A 45 11.77 -9.48 -4.22
N ASP A 46 11.96 -8.20 -3.96
CA ASP A 46 13.21 -7.57 -3.52
C ASP A 46 13.33 -7.52 -1.99
N GLU A 47 12.50 -8.31 -1.27
CA GLU A 47 12.47 -8.42 0.19
C GLU A 47 12.04 -7.14 0.92
N VAL A 48 11.69 -6.08 0.18
CA VAL A 48 11.23 -4.81 0.77
C VAL A 48 9.72 -4.85 1.02
N ILE A 49 9.31 -4.38 2.21
CA ILE A 49 7.91 -4.17 2.56
C ILE A 49 7.56 -2.69 2.39
N ARG A 50 6.51 -2.41 1.64
CA ARG A 50 5.95 -1.07 1.46
C ARG A 50 4.68 -0.92 2.26
N TYR A 51 4.72 -0.05 3.26
CA TYR A 51 3.53 0.38 3.97
C TYR A 51 2.62 1.20 3.06
N VAL A 52 1.35 0.79 2.92
CA VAL A 52 0.38 1.45 2.04
C VAL A 52 -0.72 2.17 2.82
N GLY A 53 -1.26 1.55 3.87
CA GLY A 53 -2.35 2.18 4.61
C GLY A 53 -3.02 1.27 5.64
N ILE A 54 -3.93 1.88 6.39
CA ILE A 54 -4.98 1.19 7.14
C ILE A 54 -6.35 1.52 6.53
N SER A 55 -7.33 0.65 6.75
CA SER A 55 -8.71 0.88 6.31
C SER A 55 -9.69 0.30 7.32
N ARG A 56 -10.80 1.01 7.56
CA ARG A 56 -12.00 0.47 8.22
C ARG A 56 -13.06 -0.01 7.21
N ASN A 57 -12.80 0.26 5.93
CA ASN A 57 -13.62 -0.15 4.80
C ASN A 57 -12.97 -1.31 4.07
N ARG A 58 -13.73 -1.90 3.13
CA ARG A 58 -13.29 -3.04 2.33
C ARG A 58 -12.06 -2.70 1.51
N LEU A 59 -11.07 -3.59 1.45
CA LEU A 59 -9.86 -3.37 0.65
C LEU A 59 -10.18 -3.17 -0.82
N LYS A 60 -11.22 -3.84 -1.35
CA LYS A 60 -11.70 -3.60 -2.72
C LYS A 60 -12.12 -2.16 -3.01
N ASP A 61 -12.43 -1.36 -1.98
CA ASP A 61 -12.77 0.05 -2.14
C ASP A 61 -11.50 0.94 -2.24
N ARG A 62 -10.36 0.46 -1.74
CA ARG A 62 -9.02 1.09 -1.81
C ARG A 62 -8.25 0.63 -3.05
N TRP A 63 -8.22 -0.68 -3.28
CA TRP A 63 -7.64 -1.36 -4.43
C TRP A 63 -8.74 -1.81 -5.39
N ARG A 64 -9.02 -0.98 -6.39
CA ARG A 64 -10.17 -1.17 -7.28
C ARG A 64 -9.75 -1.84 -8.57
N THR A 65 -10.47 -2.89 -8.95
CA THR A 65 -10.40 -3.43 -10.31
C THR A 65 -11.20 -2.52 -11.24
N SER A 66 -10.56 -1.93 -12.24
CA SER A 66 -11.19 -1.00 -13.18
C SER A 66 -11.09 -1.51 -14.63
N PRO A 67 -12.08 -1.20 -15.50
CA PRO A 67 -11.88 -1.33 -16.94
C PRO A 67 -10.64 -0.53 -17.36
N ALA A 68 -9.87 -1.12 -18.27
CA ALA A 68 -8.58 -0.64 -18.68
C ALA A 68 -8.44 -0.76 -20.19
N TYR A 69 -7.62 0.10 -20.78
CA TYR A 69 -7.40 0.18 -22.22
C TYR A 69 -5.90 0.23 -22.47
N TYR A 70 -5.44 -0.39 -23.55
CA TYR A 70 -4.07 -0.23 -24.02
C TYR A 70 -3.77 1.26 -24.21
N ALA A 71 -2.64 1.70 -23.68
CA ALA A 71 -2.32 3.13 -23.58
C ALA A 71 -2.19 3.82 -24.95
N ASP A 72 -1.66 3.09 -25.91
CA ASP A 72 -1.37 3.47 -27.29
C ASP A 72 -2.60 3.39 -28.20
N THR A 73 -3.30 2.27 -28.19
CA THR A 73 -4.37 1.96 -29.16
C THR A 73 -5.78 2.30 -28.67
N MET A 74 -5.95 2.58 -27.37
CA MET A 74 -7.27 2.72 -26.74
C MET A 74 -8.18 1.49 -26.87
N ILE A 75 -7.65 0.35 -27.29
CA ILE A 75 -8.39 -0.91 -27.31
C ILE A 75 -8.58 -1.39 -25.87
N ARG A 76 -9.78 -1.84 -25.53
CA ARG A 76 -10.10 -2.33 -24.19
C ARG A 76 -9.31 -3.61 -23.88
N LEU A 77 -8.70 -3.64 -22.70
CA LEU A 77 -8.05 -4.84 -22.17
C LEU A 77 -9.09 -5.90 -21.77
N PRO A 78 -8.79 -7.20 -21.97
CA PRO A 78 -9.71 -8.28 -21.63
C PRO A 78 -9.91 -8.42 -20.10
N LYS A 79 -8.85 -8.24 -19.31
CA LYS A 79 -8.90 -8.28 -17.84
C LYS A 79 -8.93 -6.86 -17.26
N LYS A 80 -9.84 -6.62 -16.31
CA LYS A 80 -9.83 -5.40 -15.48
C LYS A 80 -8.50 -5.28 -14.75
N GLN A 81 -7.98 -4.07 -14.60
CA GLN A 81 -6.69 -3.83 -13.94
C GLN A 81 -6.89 -3.37 -12.50
N LEU A 82 -6.02 -3.87 -11.61
CA LEU A 82 -6.00 -3.46 -10.21
C LEU A 82 -5.35 -2.08 -10.07
N PHE A 83 -5.96 -1.19 -9.30
CA PHE A 83 -5.50 0.19 -9.16
C PHE A 83 -5.72 0.73 -7.75
N HIS A 84 -4.70 1.35 -7.16
CA HIS A 84 -4.78 2.05 -5.88
C HIS A 84 -4.81 3.56 -6.08
N SER A 85 -5.88 4.23 -5.64
CA SER A 85 -6.11 5.64 -6.03
C SER A 85 -5.14 6.67 -5.47
N GLN A 86 -4.43 6.32 -4.39
CA GLN A 86 -3.51 7.24 -3.70
C GLN A 86 -2.05 6.89 -4.00
N CYS A 87 -1.70 5.61 -3.96
CA CYS A 87 -0.31 5.16 -4.07
C CYS A 87 0.15 4.85 -5.51
N TRP A 88 -0.72 4.96 -6.51
CA TRP A 88 -0.37 4.60 -7.90
C TRP A 88 0.89 5.29 -8.43
N LYS A 89 1.17 6.54 -8.02
CA LYS A 89 2.38 7.26 -8.45
C LYS A 89 3.66 6.60 -7.95
N HIS A 90 3.64 6.13 -6.70
CA HIS A 90 4.79 5.44 -6.10
C HIS A 90 5.00 4.09 -6.76
N ILE A 91 3.92 3.34 -6.94
CA ILE A 91 3.94 2.05 -7.64
C ILE A 91 4.50 2.24 -9.05
N GLU A 92 3.99 3.21 -9.81
CA GLU A 92 4.46 3.46 -11.19
C GLU A 92 5.93 3.87 -11.24
N LEU A 93 6.36 4.80 -10.37
CA LEU A 93 7.75 5.25 -10.32
C LEU A 93 8.70 4.10 -10.00
N GLU A 94 8.32 3.24 -9.06
CA GLU A 94 9.17 2.15 -8.62
C GLU A 94 9.27 1.04 -9.65
N CYS A 95 8.14 0.63 -10.23
CA CYS A 95 8.16 -0.31 -11.34
C CYS A 95 8.87 0.23 -12.58
N ALA A 96 8.92 1.55 -12.78
CA ALA A 96 9.70 2.15 -13.87
C ALA A 96 11.22 2.09 -13.60
N ARG A 97 11.64 2.06 -12.34
CA ARG A 97 13.05 1.91 -11.94
C ARG A 97 13.47 0.44 -11.87
N HIS A 98 12.56 -0.43 -11.47
CA HIS A 98 12.78 -1.86 -11.23
C HIS A 98 11.69 -2.67 -11.95
N PRO A 99 11.74 -2.77 -13.30
CA PRO A 99 10.72 -3.45 -14.10
C PRO A 99 10.64 -4.98 -13.87
N GLU A 100 11.69 -5.57 -13.32
CA GLU A 100 11.79 -6.97 -12.92
C GLU A 100 11.04 -7.27 -11.62
N ASN A 101 10.74 -6.24 -10.82
CA ASN A 101 10.11 -6.45 -9.52
C ASN A 101 8.65 -6.87 -9.67
N SER A 102 8.27 -7.84 -8.84
CA SER A 102 6.89 -8.27 -8.66
C SER A 102 6.41 -7.90 -7.26
N TYR A 103 5.13 -7.57 -7.15
CA TYR A 103 4.55 -7.04 -5.93
C TYR A 103 3.32 -7.84 -5.53
N GLU A 104 3.18 -8.12 -4.24
CA GLU A 104 2.05 -8.79 -3.62
C GLU A 104 1.37 -7.86 -2.62
N VAL A 105 0.08 -7.58 -2.83
CA VAL A 105 -0.72 -6.83 -1.84
C VAL A 105 -1.13 -7.77 -0.73
N ARG A 106 -0.69 -7.49 0.50
CA ARG A 106 -1.04 -8.24 1.71
C ARG A 106 -1.90 -7.41 2.63
N CYS A 107 -2.74 -8.09 3.41
CA CYS A 107 -3.58 -7.44 4.41
C CYS A 107 -3.81 -8.35 5.60
N ILE A 108 -4.02 -7.72 6.74
CA ILE A 108 -4.29 -8.40 8.00
C ILE A 108 -5.24 -7.53 8.83
N ASP A 109 -6.30 -8.14 9.36
CA ASP A 109 -7.25 -7.47 10.25
C ASP A 109 -6.74 -7.42 11.69
N GLY A 110 -7.38 -6.62 12.54
CA GLY A 110 -6.98 -6.46 13.94
C GLY A 110 -7.06 -7.77 14.73
N ALA A 111 -8.10 -8.57 14.48
CA ALA A 111 -8.27 -9.88 15.11
C ALA A 111 -7.12 -10.84 14.79
N SER A 112 -6.65 -10.89 13.54
CA SER A 112 -5.53 -11.73 13.12
C SER A 112 -4.17 -11.17 13.54
N LEU A 113 -4.05 -9.85 13.73
CA LEU A 113 -2.83 -9.20 14.22
C LEU A 113 -2.53 -9.54 15.67
N LEU A 114 -3.55 -9.53 16.54
CA LEU A 114 -3.38 -9.71 17.98
C LEU A 114 -2.50 -10.93 18.38
N PRO A 115 -2.80 -12.16 17.94
CA PRO A 115 -1.98 -13.32 18.32
C PRO A 115 -0.54 -13.25 17.78
N LEU A 116 -0.31 -12.54 16.67
CA LEU A 116 1.05 -12.31 16.15
C LEU A 116 1.82 -11.33 17.03
N LEU A 117 1.16 -10.25 17.49
CA LEU A 117 1.78 -9.25 18.35
C LEU A 117 2.19 -9.84 19.70
N GLU A 118 1.36 -10.70 20.27
CA GLU A 118 1.68 -11.47 21.49
C GLU A 118 2.91 -12.37 21.28
N HIS A 119 3.00 -13.03 20.12
CA HIS A 119 4.12 -13.91 19.78
C HIS A 119 5.45 -13.16 19.60
N PHE A 120 5.44 -11.95 19.03
CA PHE A 120 6.67 -11.19 18.75
C PHE A 120 7.33 -10.58 20.00
N GLY A 121 6.67 -10.56 21.15
CA GLY A 121 7.22 -10.01 22.39
C GLY A 121 7.35 -8.47 22.39
N PRO A 122 7.95 -7.86 23.42
CA PRO A 122 8.06 -6.41 23.54
C PRO A 122 8.93 -5.78 22.44
N PRO A 123 8.60 -4.56 21.95
CA PRO A 123 7.50 -3.70 22.40
C PRO A 123 6.15 -4.03 21.77
N LEU A 124 6.08 -4.89 20.75
CA LEU A 124 4.86 -5.15 19.98
C LEU A 124 3.76 -5.83 20.79
N SER A 125 4.14 -6.76 21.67
CA SER A 125 3.20 -7.43 22.59
C SER A 125 2.44 -6.48 23.52
N ALA A 126 2.94 -5.25 23.75
CA ALA A 126 2.22 -4.26 24.55
C ALA A 126 0.88 -3.85 23.92
N PHE A 127 0.72 -4.01 22.60
CA PHE A 127 -0.56 -3.77 21.93
C PHE A 127 -1.64 -4.80 22.29
N ALA A 128 -1.30 -5.93 22.91
CA ALA A 128 -2.30 -6.87 23.42
C ALA A 128 -3.21 -6.26 24.50
N ALA A 129 -2.77 -5.18 25.16
CA ALA A 129 -3.61 -4.40 26.07
C ALA A 129 -4.83 -3.77 25.37
N LEU A 130 -4.85 -3.69 24.03
CA LEU A 130 -5.95 -3.21 23.21
C LEU A 130 -6.87 -4.35 22.74
N GLN A 131 -6.80 -5.54 23.34
CA GLN A 131 -7.69 -6.65 23.02
C GLN A 131 -9.17 -6.21 23.05
N GLY A 132 -9.90 -6.57 21.99
CA GLY A 132 -11.29 -6.14 21.78
C GLY A 132 -11.43 -4.80 21.05
N ASP A 133 -10.35 -4.05 20.87
CA ASP A 133 -10.28 -2.84 20.04
C ASP A 133 -9.37 -3.08 18.82
N GLU A 134 -9.91 -3.75 17.80
CA GLU A 134 -9.21 -4.04 16.54
C GLU A 134 -8.71 -2.78 15.83
N GLU A 135 -9.44 -1.67 15.97
CA GLU A 135 -9.04 -0.39 15.38
C GLU A 135 -7.82 0.18 16.09
N GLY A 136 -7.84 0.18 17.42
CA GLY A 136 -6.70 0.56 18.26
C GLY A 136 -5.46 -0.28 17.97
N ILE A 137 -5.62 -1.61 17.81
CA ILE A 137 -4.53 -2.52 17.45
C ILE A 137 -3.92 -2.12 16.10
N VAL A 138 -4.74 -2.00 15.06
CA VAL A 138 -4.28 -1.62 13.71
C VAL A 138 -3.60 -0.25 13.70
N ALA A 139 -4.16 0.74 14.39
CA ALA A 139 -3.60 2.09 14.48
C ALA A 139 -2.29 2.13 15.28
N GLY A 140 -2.19 1.33 16.35
CA GLY A 140 -0.98 1.18 17.14
C GLY A 140 0.17 0.59 16.32
N VAL A 141 -0.11 -0.50 15.59
CA VAL A 141 0.85 -1.13 14.68
C VAL A 141 1.25 -0.19 13.54
N GLU A 142 0.30 0.51 12.92
CA GLU A 142 0.58 1.56 11.92
C GLU A 142 1.59 2.57 12.46
N ARG A 143 1.32 3.14 13.64
CA ARG A 143 2.19 4.14 14.26
C ARG A 143 3.57 3.56 14.54
N TRP A 144 3.66 2.32 15.03
CA TRP A 144 4.93 1.66 15.26
C TRP A 144 5.73 1.50 13.96
N MET A 145 5.13 0.99 12.89
CA MET A 145 5.80 0.86 11.58
C MET A 145 6.23 2.22 11.04
N CYS A 146 5.41 3.26 11.23
CA CYS A 146 5.75 4.60 10.78
C CYS A 146 6.98 5.19 11.49
N ASN A 147 7.21 4.78 12.74
CA ASN A 147 8.35 5.19 13.57
C ASN A 147 9.58 4.27 13.42
N ASN A 148 9.42 3.08 12.85
CA ASN A 148 10.48 2.08 12.65
C ASN A 148 10.73 1.80 11.17
N LYS A 149 10.59 2.83 10.32
CA LYS A 149 10.92 2.73 8.89
C LYS A 149 12.41 2.45 8.71
N GLY A 150 12.73 1.77 7.61
CA GLY A 150 14.11 1.47 7.24
C GLY A 150 14.20 1.06 5.77
N PRO A 151 15.38 0.61 5.32
CA PRO A 151 15.57 0.11 3.95
C PRO A 151 14.60 -1.02 3.58
N GLU A 152 14.28 -1.88 4.55
CA GLU A 152 13.38 -3.04 4.40
C GLU A 152 11.90 -2.73 4.65
N LEU A 153 11.60 -1.56 5.27
CA LEU A 153 10.24 -1.11 5.55
C LEU A 153 10.07 0.35 5.12
N VAL A 154 9.67 0.52 3.86
CA VAL A 154 9.46 1.83 3.23
C VAL A 154 7.99 2.22 3.23
N THR A 155 7.68 3.49 2.91
CA THR A 155 6.29 3.97 2.86
C THR A 155 5.90 4.40 1.45
N TRP A 156 4.80 3.84 0.95
CA TRP A 156 4.06 4.35 -0.21
C TRP A 156 2.88 5.23 0.23
N ASN A 157 2.64 5.35 1.53
CA ASN A 157 1.69 6.29 2.11
C ASN A 157 2.39 7.61 2.47
N VAL A 158 1.91 8.72 1.90
CA VAL A 158 2.45 10.07 2.16
C VAL A 158 1.58 10.85 3.16
N ALA A 159 0.38 10.36 3.49
CA ALA A 159 -0.54 11.09 4.37
C ALA A 159 -0.01 11.27 5.80
N MET A 160 0.97 10.48 6.23
CA MET A 160 1.58 10.52 7.57
C MET A 160 3.05 10.97 7.55
N THR A 161 3.61 11.39 6.40
CA THR A 161 5.00 11.89 6.31
C THR A 161 5.10 13.41 6.37
N GLY A 162 4.06 14.09 6.87
CA GLY A 162 4.08 15.53 7.18
C GLY A 162 4.96 15.90 8.37
N GLY A 163 6.09 15.21 8.56
CA GLY A 163 7.18 15.72 9.38
C GLY A 163 7.78 16.90 8.64
N SER A 164 7.42 18.11 9.07
CA SER A 164 8.12 19.33 8.71
C SER A 164 9.62 19.10 8.89
N ALA A 165 10.35 19.04 7.78
CA ALA A 165 11.80 19.12 7.80
C ALA A 165 12.15 20.44 8.48
N SER A 166 12.63 20.38 9.72
CA SER A 166 13.25 21.50 10.39
C SER A 166 14.47 21.89 9.56
N ASN A 167 14.34 23.02 8.88
CA ASN A 167 15.39 23.62 8.08
C ASN A 167 16.51 24.06 9.03
N SER A 168 17.54 23.23 9.21
CA SER A 168 18.76 23.64 9.90
C SER A 168 19.49 24.64 9.00
N ARG A 169 19.21 25.93 9.21
CA ARG A 169 20.08 27.00 8.74
C ARG A 169 21.42 26.84 9.46
N SER A 170 22.44 26.50 8.71
CA SER A 170 23.83 26.73 9.09
C SER A 170 24.00 28.23 9.33
N SER A 171 24.27 28.63 10.57
CA SER A 171 24.86 29.92 10.86
C SER A 171 26.36 29.82 10.60
N GLU A 172 26.77 30.25 9.42
CA GLU A 172 28.13 30.80 9.25
C GLU A 172 28.15 32.13 10.01
N SER A 173 28.99 32.18 11.04
CA SER A 173 29.42 33.41 11.68
C SER A 173 30.84 33.67 11.20
N GLU A 174 31.05 34.77 10.48
CA GLU A 174 32.33 35.47 10.42
C GLU A 174 32.62 36.17 11.76
#